data_AF-A0A529QHB6-F1
#
_entry.id   AF-A0A529QHB6-F1
#
_cell.length_a   1.000
_cell.length_b   1.000
_cell.length_c   1.000
_cell.angle_alpha   90.00
_cell.angle_beta   90.00
_cell.angle_gamma   90.00
#
_symmetry.space_group_name_H-M   'P 1'
#
loop_
_entity.id
_entity.type
_entity.pdbx_description
1 polymer ?
#
loop_
_entity_poly.entity_id
_entity_poly.type
_entity_poly.pdbx_seq_one_letter_code
_entity_poly.pdbx_strand_id
1 'polypeptide(L)'
;TRWRSFVLADAGACAEAVAWWETLIASGGEGMVVKPRDFVTRGKKGLIQPALKVRGREYLRIIYGPEYDAPDNLVRLRERHLGGKRNLALSEFALGHEALKRFVARQPLRRVHECVFAVLALESEPIDPRL
;
A
#
# COMPACT_ATOMS: atom_id res chain seq x y z
N THR A 1 -0.12 -8.46 15.43
CA THR A 1 -0.24 -7.10 14.86
C THR A 1 -1.41 -6.38 15.49
N ARG A 2 -1.23 -5.16 15.99
CA ARG A 2 -2.35 -4.32 16.45
C ARG A 2 -3.16 -3.87 15.22
N TRP A 3 -4.48 -3.96 15.27
CA TRP A 3 -5.37 -3.51 14.19
C TRP A 3 -6.68 -2.99 14.76
N ARG A 4 -7.37 -2.15 13.99
CA ARG A 4 -8.73 -1.65 14.26
C ARG A 4 -9.51 -1.57 12.94
N SER A 5 -10.83 -1.53 13.03
CA SER A 5 -11.73 -1.32 11.89
C SER A 5 -12.52 -0.05 12.10
N PHE A 6 -12.70 0.72 11.02
CA PHE A 6 -13.35 2.01 11.06
C PHE A 6 -14.35 2.12 9.90
N VAL A 7 -15.47 2.79 10.15
CA VAL A 7 -16.46 3.10 9.10
C VAL A 7 -16.12 4.46 8.52
N LEU A 8 -15.65 4.49 7.26
CA LEU A 8 -15.17 5.73 6.64
C LEU A 8 -16.27 6.78 6.36
N ALA A 9 -17.55 6.38 6.42
CA ALA A 9 -18.68 7.30 6.31
C ALA A 9 -19.00 8.03 7.63
N ASP A 10 -18.39 7.61 8.74
CA ASP A 10 -18.54 8.22 10.06
C ASP A 10 -17.33 9.11 10.36
N ALA A 11 -17.58 10.40 10.56
CA ALA A 11 -16.56 11.38 10.91
C ALA A 11 -15.93 11.10 12.28
N GLY A 12 -16.70 10.58 13.24
CA GLY A 12 -16.20 10.19 14.56
C GLY A 12 -15.23 9.01 14.47
N ALA A 13 -15.59 7.98 13.70
CA ALA A 13 -14.69 6.86 13.41
C ALA A 13 -13.42 7.30 12.68
N CYS A 14 -13.50 8.27 11.76
CA CYS A 14 -12.32 8.84 11.10
C CYS A 14 -11.40 9.57 12.10
N ALA A 15 -11.96 10.36 13.01
CA ALA A 15 -11.18 11.04 14.05
C ALA A 15 -10.51 10.04 15.01
N GLU A 16 -11.21 8.98 15.38
CA GLU A 16 -10.64 7.90 16.19
C GLU A 16 -9.49 7.19 15.46
N ALA A 17 -9.62 6.93 14.16
CA ALA A 17 -8.58 6.34 13.34
C ALA A 17 -7.31 7.19 13.30
N VAL A 18 -7.48 8.52 13.17
CA VAL A 18 -6.37 9.48 13.19
C VAL A 18 -5.69 9.47 14.56
N ALA A 19 -6.45 9.61 15.66
CA ALA A 19 -5.88 9.61 17.02
C ALA A 19 -5.15 8.30 17.35
N TRP A 20 -5.69 7.16 16.90
CA TRP A 20 -5.04 5.86 17.06
C TRP A 20 -3.71 5.79 16.29
N TRP A 21 -3.68 6.30 15.05
CA TRP A 21 -2.47 6.37 14.25
C TRP A 21 -1.44 7.34 14.82
N GLU A 22 -1.86 8.51 15.31
CA GLU A 22 -0.99 9.50 15.98
C GLU A 22 -0.32 8.90 17.21
N THR A 23 -1.09 8.17 18.04
CA THR A 23 -0.55 7.47 19.21
C THR A 23 0.48 6.42 18.81
N LEU A 24 0.22 5.68 17.72
CA LEU A 24 1.15 4.67 17.20
C LEU A 24 2.49 5.30 16.78
N ILE A 25 2.46 6.36 15.97
CA ILE A 25 3.68 7.00 15.47
C ILE A 25 4.43 7.76 16.58
N ALA A 26 3.72 8.34 17.55
CA ALA A 26 4.33 8.98 18.71
C ALA A 26 5.11 7.99 19.59
N SER A 27 4.68 6.73 19.63
CA SER A 27 5.39 5.64 20.31
C SER A 27 6.56 5.03 19.52
N GLY A 28 6.94 5.64 18.38
CA GLY A 28 8.03 5.18 17.51
C GLY A 28 7.60 4.20 16.41
N GLY A 29 6.30 3.99 16.21
CA GLY A 29 5.80 3.16 15.11
C GLY A 29 6.03 3.80 13.74
N GLU A 30 6.30 2.99 12.71
CA GLU A 30 6.43 3.46 11.32
C GLU A 30 5.16 4.14 10.81
N GLY A 31 3.99 3.61 11.17
CA GLY A 31 2.69 4.02 10.65
C GLY A 31 1.73 2.85 10.53
N MET A 32 0.77 2.95 9.60
CA MET A 32 -0.24 1.91 9.40
C MET A 32 -0.39 1.50 7.93
N VAL A 33 -1.01 0.33 7.74
CA VAL A 33 -1.49 -0.14 6.44
C VAL A 33 -3.01 -0.20 6.49
N VAL A 34 -3.66 0.65 5.70
CA VAL A 34 -5.12 0.69 5.56
C VAL A 34 -5.53 -0.30 4.48
N LYS A 35 -6.50 -1.18 4.79
CA LYS A 35 -6.98 -2.22 3.87
C LYS A 35 -8.51 -2.17 3.81
N PRO A 36 -9.13 -2.49 2.65
CA PRO A 36 -10.54 -2.81 2.60
C PRO A 36 -10.87 -3.97 3.55
N ARG A 37 -12.14 -4.03 4.02
CA ARG A 37 -12.59 -5.11 4.91
C ARG A 37 -12.49 -6.47 4.22
N ASP A 38 -12.93 -6.53 2.96
CA ASP A 38 -12.83 -7.73 2.14
C ASP A 38 -11.51 -7.78 1.37
N PHE A 39 -10.92 -8.98 1.29
CA PHE A 39 -9.59 -9.17 0.72
C PHE A 39 -9.51 -8.78 -0.76
N VAL A 40 -10.56 -9.07 -1.54
CA VAL A 40 -10.71 -8.66 -2.94
C VAL A 40 -11.93 -7.77 -3.04
N THR A 41 -11.72 -6.45 -3.16
CA THR A 41 -12.81 -5.48 -3.26
C THR A 41 -12.80 -4.80 -4.63
N ARG A 42 -13.98 -4.66 -5.25
CA ARG A 42 -14.18 -3.90 -6.50
C ARG A 42 -15.10 -2.71 -6.25
N GLY A 43 -14.73 -1.56 -6.82
CA GLY A 43 -15.55 -0.36 -6.87
C GLY A 43 -16.00 -0.06 -8.30
N LYS A 44 -16.61 1.11 -8.50
CA LYS A 44 -17.11 1.57 -9.81
C LYS A 44 -16.05 1.57 -10.93
N LYS A 45 -14.78 1.72 -10.57
CA LYS A 45 -13.62 1.78 -11.49
C LYS A 45 -12.81 0.49 -11.58
N GLY A 46 -13.34 -0.63 -11.06
CA GLY A 46 -12.65 -1.92 -11.04
C GLY A 46 -12.04 -2.27 -9.68
N LEU A 47 -10.92 -2.99 -9.70
CA LEU A 47 -10.26 -3.46 -8.49
C LEU A 47 -9.73 -2.28 -7.65
N ILE A 48 -10.02 -2.29 -6.35
CA ILE A 48 -9.52 -1.29 -5.41
C ILE A 48 -8.13 -1.71 -4.93
N GLN A 49 -7.28 -0.72 -4.61
CA GLN A 49 -5.99 -0.98 -3.97
C GLN A 49 -6.17 -1.90 -2.75
N PRO A 50 -5.47 -3.05 -2.69
CA PRO A 50 -5.64 -4.01 -1.60
C PRO A 50 -5.08 -3.48 -0.27
N ALA A 51 -4.16 -2.52 -0.34
CA ALA A 51 -3.54 -1.90 0.81
C ALA A 51 -3.01 -0.50 0.47
N LEU A 52 -3.05 0.40 1.45
CA LEU A 52 -2.44 1.73 1.40
C LEU A 52 -1.54 1.93 2.62
N LYS A 53 -0.28 2.26 2.39
CA LYS A 53 0.68 2.60 3.45
C LYS A 53 0.52 4.07 3.87
N VAL A 54 0.44 4.32 5.17
CA VAL A 54 0.34 5.66 5.76
C VAL A 54 1.39 5.76 6.85
N ARG A 55 2.54 6.36 6.51
CA ARG A 55 3.74 6.42 7.35
C ARG A 55 3.77 7.71 8.17
N GLY A 56 4.25 7.62 9.41
CA GLY A 56 4.41 8.73 10.35
C GLY A 56 5.50 9.72 9.92
N ARG A 57 5.39 10.95 10.44
CA ARG A 57 6.29 12.07 10.10
C ARG A 57 7.76 11.74 10.37
N GLU A 58 8.07 11.26 11.58
CA GLU A 58 9.45 10.97 11.96
C GLU A 58 10.06 9.82 11.17
N TYR A 59 9.26 8.78 10.86
CA TYR A 59 9.71 7.68 9.99
C TYR A 59 10.02 8.17 8.57
N LEU A 60 9.23 9.09 8.03
CA LEU A 60 9.45 9.63 6.69
C LEU A 60 10.78 10.38 6.54
N ARG A 61 11.42 10.83 7.64
CA ARG A 61 12.79 11.36 7.60
C ARG A 61 13.82 10.33 7.14
N ILE A 62 13.60 9.06 7.45
CA ILE A 62 14.47 7.95 6.98
C ILE A 62 14.35 7.80 5.46
N ILE A 63 13.17 8.04 4.91
CA ILE A 63 12.85 7.83 3.49
C ILE A 63 13.19 9.04 2.62
N TYR A 64 12.92 10.25 3.13
CA TYR A 64 13.03 11.50 2.36
C TYR A 64 14.16 12.42 2.82
N GLY A 65 14.89 12.03 3.87
CA GLY A 65 15.95 12.84 4.48
C GLY A 65 15.47 13.63 5.70
N PRO A 66 16.40 14.05 6.56
CA PRO A 66 16.09 14.68 7.85
C PRO A 66 15.34 16.01 7.72
N GLU A 67 15.47 16.72 6.61
CA GLU A 67 14.89 18.05 6.38
C GLU A 67 13.67 18.04 5.44
N TYR A 68 13.10 16.86 5.17
CA TYR A 68 12.05 16.72 4.15
C TYR A 68 10.79 17.56 4.42
N ASP A 69 10.54 17.89 5.68
CA ASP A 69 9.40 18.68 6.15
C ASP A 69 9.65 20.19 6.18
N ALA A 70 10.82 20.66 5.73
CA ALA A 70 11.06 22.08 5.48
C ALA A 70 10.07 22.61 4.41
N PRO A 71 9.57 23.85 4.52
CA PRO A 71 8.52 24.37 3.64
C PRO A 71 8.82 24.21 2.14
N ASP A 72 10.03 24.54 1.70
CA ASP A 72 10.45 24.46 0.30
C ASP A 72 10.54 23.00 -0.19
N ASN A 73 10.94 22.08 0.69
CA ASN A 73 11.00 20.65 0.40
C ASN A 73 9.59 20.04 0.29
N LEU A 74 8.67 20.41 1.20
CA LEU A 74 7.30 19.91 1.18
C LEU A 74 6.54 20.31 -0.08
N VAL A 75 6.72 21.54 -0.57
CA VAL A 75 6.08 22.00 -1.81
C VAL A 75 6.50 21.09 -2.97
N ARG A 76 7.80 20.85 -3.14
CA ARG A 76 8.31 19.94 -4.18
C ARG A 76 7.88 18.49 -3.97
N LEU A 77 7.86 18.00 -2.74
CA LEU A 77 7.50 16.62 -2.42
C LEU A 77 5.99 16.33 -2.51
N ARG A 78 5.13 17.35 -2.55
CA ARG A 78 3.69 17.17 -2.78
C ARG A 78 3.37 16.77 -4.22
N GLU A 79 4.18 17.21 -5.17
CA GLU A 79 4.06 16.81 -6.58
C GLU A 79 4.54 15.37 -6.77
N ARG A 80 3.63 14.40 -6.61
CA ARG A 80 3.96 12.97 -6.74
C ARG A 80 3.07 12.24 -7.72
N HIS A 81 3.71 11.51 -8.62
CA HIS A 81 3.07 10.66 -9.60
C HIS A 81 2.85 9.24 -9.03
N LEU A 82 1.75 9.06 -8.28
CA LEU A 82 1.41 7.77 -7.68
C LEU A 82 0.80 6.76 -8.67
N GLY A 83 0.49 7.17 -9.90
CA GLY A 83 -0.22 6.35 -10.89
C GLY A 83 0.51 5.05 -11.24
N GLY A 84 1.80 5.14 -11.55
CA GLY A 84 2.63 3.97 -11.87
C GLY A 84 2.65 2.94 -10.75
N LYS A 85 2.97 3.37 -9.51
CA LYS A 85 3.04 2.47 -8.35
C LYS A 85 1.68 1.83 -8.03
N ARG A 86 0.59 2.58 -8.19
CA ARG A 86 -0.77 2.06 -8.00
C ARG A 86 -1.12 0.98 -9.02
N ASN A 87 -0.80 1.19 -10.29
CA ASN A 87 -1.05 0.20 -11.33
C ASN A 87 -0.19 -1.05 -11.11
N LEU A 88 1.08 -0.87 -10.80
CA LEU A 88 2.00 -1.97 -10.52
C LEU A 88 1.49 -2.85 -9.36
N ALA A 89 1.11 -2.22 -8.25
CA ALA A 89 0.58 -2.93 -7.08
C ALA A 89 -0.71 -3.73 -7.40
N LEU A 90 -1.59 -3.23 -8.28
CA LEU A 90 -2.78 -3.97 -8.70
C LEU A 90 -2.43 -5.16 -9.59
N SER A 91 -1.49 -4.99 -10.51
CA SER A 91 -1.01 -6.05 -11.40
C SER A 91 -0.32 -7.17 -10.62
N GLU A 92 0.60 -6.82 -9.72
CA GLU A 92 1.29 -7.77 -8.83
C GLU A 92 0.29 -8.51 -7.93
N PHE A 93 -0.67 -7.79 -7.33
CA PHE A 93 -1.72 -8.42 -6.53
C PHE A 93 -2.56 -9.41 -7.32
N ALA A 94 -2.99 -9.05 -8.53
CA ALA A 94 -3.78 -9.92 -9.39
C ALA A 94 -3.01 -11.18 -9.80
N LEU A 95 -1.74 -11.03 -10.18
CA LEU A 95 -0.85 -12.14 -10.55
C LEU A 95 -0.57 -13.07 -9.35
N GLY A 96 -0.25 -12.50 -8.19
CA GLY A 96 0.00 -13.28 -6.97
C GLY A 96 -1.24 -14.04 -6.52
N HIS A 97 -2.41 -13.40 -6.54
CA HIS A 97 -3.67 -14.05 -6.21
C HIS A 97 -4.01 -15.19 -7.20
N GLU A 98 -3.77 -14.97 -8.50
CA GLU A 98 -3.97 -16.01 -9.51
C GLU A 98 -2.97 -17.17 -9.37
N ALA A 99 -1.70 -16.90 -9.03
CA ALA A 99 -0.71 -17.93 -8.73
C ALA A 99 -1.18 -18.86 -7.60
N LEU A 100 -1.68 -18.28 -6.50
CA LEU A 100 -2.22 -19.03 -5.37
C LEU A 100 -3.44 -19.87 -5.76
N LYS A 101 -4.37 -19.30 -6.53
CA LYS A 101 -5.53 -20.05 -7.04
C LYS A 101 -5.12 -21.25 -7.88
N ARG A 102 -4.17 -21.08 -8.79
CA ARG A 102 -3.67 -22.15 -9.67
C ARG A 102 -2.95 -23.23 -8.88
N PHE A 103 -2.18 -22.84 -7.88
CA PHE A 103 -1.49 -23.77 -6.98
C PHE A 103 -2.48 -24.62 -6.17
N VAL A 104 -3.47 -23.99 -5.53
CA VAL A 104 -4.50 -24.70 -4.76
C VAL A 104 -5.34 -25.63 -5.65
N ALA A 105 -5.59 -25.24 -6.91
CA ALA A 105 -6.25 -26.07 -7.91
C ALA A 105 -5.36 -27.19 -8.49
N ARG A 106 -4.13 -27.37 -7.99
CA ARG A 106 -3.15 -28.38 -8.44
C ARG A 106 -2.85 -28.33 -9.95
N GLN A 107 -2.86 -27.12 -10.52
CA GLN A 107 -2.45 -26.95 -11.91
C GLN A 107 -0.94 -27.25 -12.10
N PRO A 108 -0.49 -27.57 -13.33
CA PRO A 108 0.92 -27.79 -13.60
C PRO A 108 1.79 -26.62 -13.13
N LEU A 109 2.96 -26.91 -12.57
CA LEU A 109 3.85 -25.92 -11.96
C LEU A 109 4.14 -24.73 -12.88
N ARG A 110 4.31 -24.97 -14.19
CA ARG A 110 4.52 -23.90 -15.19
C ARG A 110 3.42 -22.82 -15.17
N ARG A 111 2.16 -23.19 -14.90
CA ARG A 111 1.02 -22.26 -14.83
C ARG A 111 1.01 -21.44 -13.54
N VAL A 112 1.60 -21.95 -12.47
CA VAL A 112 1.81 -21.19 -11.23
C VAL A 112 3.01 -20.24 -11.43
N HIS A 113 4.12 -20.78 -11.93
CA HIS A 113 5.36 -20.04 -12.13
C HIS A 113 5.26 -18.90 -13.15
N GLU A 114 4.45 -19.02 -14.20
CA GLU A 114 4.24 -17.88 -15.12
C GLU A 114 3.70 -16.64 -14.38
N CYS A 115 2.84 -16.81 -13.37
CA CYS A 115 2.34 -15.71 -12.55
C CYS A 115 3.40 -15.20 -11.56
N VAL A 116 4.10 -16.12 -10.89
CA VAL A 116 5.15 -15.76 -9.91
C VAL A 116 6.30 -15.00 -10.58
N PHE A 117 6.76 -15.46 -11.74
CA PHE A 117 7.83 -14.79 -12.49
C PHE A 117 7.36 -13.48 -13.12
N ALA A 118 6.08 -13.35 -13.47
CA ALA A 118 5.55 -12.07 -13.90
C ALA A 118 5.59 -11.02 -12.77
N VAL A 119 5.29 -11.40 -11.51
CA VAL A 119 5.48 -10.50 -10.35
C VAL A 119 6.95 -10.07 -10.23
N LEU A 120 7.88 -11.01 -10.32
CA LEU A 120 9.31 -10.71 -10.25
C LEU A 120 9.76 -9.77 -11.39
N ALA A 121 9.24 -9.95 -12.60
CA ALA A 121 9.53 -9.08 -13.72
C ALA A 121 8.98 -7.65 -13.50
N LEU A 122 7.77 -7.52 -12.95
CA LEU A 122 7.15 -6.22 -12.65
C LEU A 122 7.93 -5.42 -11.60
N GLU A 123 8.56 -6.08 -10.62
CA GLU A 123 9.41 -5.40 -9.63
C GLU A 123 10.70 -4.82 -10.23
N SER A 124 11.02 -5.14 -11.49
CA SER A 124 12.14 -4.53 -12.22
C SER A 124 11.75 -3.23 -12.95
N GLU A 125 10.46 -2.87 -12.97
CA GLU A 125 10.00 -1.62 -13.58
C GLU A 125 10.51 -0.39 -12.80
N PRO A 126 11.08 0.63 -13.46
CA PRO A 126 11.61 1.80 -12.78
C PRO A 126 10.48 2.62 -12.17
N ILE A 127 10.35 2.58 -10.84
CA ILE A 127 9.44 3.44 -10.07
C ILE A 127 10.24 4.19 -9.01
N ASP A 128 9.75 5.39 -8.64
CA ASP A 128 10.30 6.16 -7.52
C ASP A 128 10.45 5.27 -6.27
N PRO A 129 11.68 4.97 -5.80
CA PRO A 129 11.93 4.02 -4.73
C PRO A 129 11.41 4.50 -3.37
N ARG A 130 11.01 5.77 -3.27
CA ARG A 130 10.53 6.37 -2.02
C ARG A 130 9.04 6.08 -1.79
N LEU A 131 8.32 5.58 -2.80
CA LEU A 131 6.87 5.35 -2.79
C LEU A 131 6.46 3.99 -2.18
#